data_AF-A0A7C3KVN9-F1
#
_entry.id   AF-A0A7C3KVN9-F1
#
_cell.length_a   1.000
_cell.length_b   1.000
_cell.length_c   1.000
_cell.angle_alpha   90.00
_cell.angle_beta   90.00
_cell.angle_gamma   90.00
#
_symmetry.space_group_name_H-M   'P 1'
#
loop_
_entity.id
_entity.type
_entity.pdbx_description
1 polymer ?
#
loop_
_entity_poly.entity_id
_entity_poly.type
_entity_poly.pdbx_seq_one_letter_code
_entity_poly.pdbx_strand_id
1 'polypeptide(L)'
;MEPVARPVLVRAEPVVTPATEAPGSRPANGLTVTAVYHLSEAGRKASLLAGGDGRAVQRISVEVPANRLHLVSVNGHGIARLKLRPRYELDAEQQVVCIDMAPIFDHPPTIDELLRQAARNHQLERAYHAKRTIARDERSDTDRVRRTEIALAFLADKSQRALVHPSPTPRRCYLATQYGHLRFDRVIDTGPARDVPKEALRRFRADVKANRERRARERAEHVRLRDERWATMIVWVNEHGTPDQQSRLNARLLPPSEIKEAMADQAFRALSHLPRYTHDGPEHLRVHVEQWLGRKRERISESDYMVFGHQVRTISDRQWAMLQEMRAAVPHAHVDLHLREFIWRRDPGVPRISQLTAVATTKVGAVVLRREYLVPEESNAQASPVNGKESALSHS
;
A
#
# COMPACT_ATOMS: atom_id res chain seq x y z
N MET A 1 -35.66 -9.09 16.17
CA MET A 1 -36.56 -10.16 15.69
C MET A 1 -35.76 -11.44 15.62
N GLU A 2 -35.77 -12.21 16.70
CA GLU A 2 -35.24 -13.57 16.76
C GLU A 2 -36.42 -14.54 16.70
N PRO A 3 -36.42 -15.54 15.80
CA PRO A 3 -37.47 -16.54 15.77
C PRO A 3 -37.24 -17.60 16.87
N VAL A 4 -38.18 -17.61 17.82
CA VAL A 4 -38.37 -18.64 18.85
C VAL A 4 -38.87 -19.92 18.17
N ALA A 5 -38.09 -21.00 18.28
CA ALA A 5 -38.51 -22.32 17.83
C ALA A 5 -39.48 -22.95 18.83
N ARG A 6 -40.71 -23.24 18.37
CA ARG A 6 -41.73 -24.01 19.11
C ARG A 6 -41.42 -25.52 18.98
N PRO A 7 -41.62 -26.32 20.04
CA PRO A 7 -41.46 -27.76 19.96
C PRO A 7 -42.65 -28.39 19.22
N VAL A 8 -42.36 -29.21 18.21
CA VAL A 8 -43.35 -30.06 17.53
C VAL A 8 -43.36 -31.42 18.21
N LEU A 9 -44.52 -31.76 18.80
CA LEU A 9 -44.85 -33.09 19.30
C LEU A 9 -44.96 -34.04 18.10
N VAL A 10 -44.10 -35.06 18.03
CA VAL A 10 -44.27 -36.19 17.11
C VAL A 10 -44.76 -37.38 17.90
N ARG A 11 -45.91 -37.90 17.47
CA ARG A 11 -46.63 -39.07 17.99
C ARG A 11 -45.73 -40.30 18.01
N ALA A 12 -45.79 -41.07 19.10
CA ALA A 12 -45.16 -42.39 19.18
C ALA A 12 -45.95 -43.40 18.32
N GLU A 13 -45.27 -43.99 17.32
CA GLU A 13 -45.74 -45.20 16.65
C GLU A 13 -45.30 -46.44 17.44
N PRO A 14 -46.09 -47.54 17.41
CA PRO A 14 -45.89 -48.70 18.27
C PRO A 14 -44.63 -49.47 17.87
N VAL A 15 -43.80 -49.71 18.87
CA VAL A 15 -42.64 -50.59 18.82
C VAL A 15 -43.11 -52.01 18.49
N VAL A 16 -42.76 -52.48 17.30
CA VAL A 16 -42.71 -53.92 17.02
C VAL A 16 -41.51 -54.45 17.78
N THR A 17 -41.77 -55.16 18.87
CA THR A 17 -40.80 -55.91 19.64
C THR A 17 -40.26 -57.06 18.77
N PRO A 18 -38.96 -57.11 18.42
CA PRO A 18 -38.33 -58.38 18.14
C PRO A 18 -38.04 -59.08 19.46
N ALA A 19 -38.24 -60.39 19.44
CA ALA A 19 -38.13 -61.29 20.56
C ALA A 19 -36.85 -61.07 21.39
N THR A 20 -37.04 -61.16 22.70
CA THR A 20 -36.01 -61.45 23.69
C THR A 20 -35.23 -62.69 23.25
N GLU A 21 -34.05 -62.49 22.68
CA GLU A 21 -33.01 -63.51 22.74
C GLU A 21 -32.53 -63.58 24.19
N ALA A 22 -32.61 -64.77 24.77
CA ALA A 22 -32.10 -65.09 26.08
C ALA A 22 -30.61 -64.71 26.18
N PRO A 23 -30.11 -64.28 27.36
CA PRO A 23 -28.71 -63.90 27.55
C PRO A 23 -27.84 -65.15 27.51
N GLY A 24 -27.48 -65.59 26.30
CA GLY A 24 -26.48 -66.62 26.08
C GLY A 24 -25.09 -66.06 26.39
N SER A 25 -24.54 -66.46 27.54
CA SER A 25 -23.12 -66.57 27.86
C SER A 25 -22.20 -65.47 27.28
N ARG A 26 -21.98 -64.39 28.05
CA ARG A 26 -20.82 -63.52 27.88
C ARG A 26 -19.54 -64.22 28.38
N PRO A 27 -18.54 -64.46 27.53
CA PRO A 27 -17.17 -64.19 27.90
C PRO A 27 -16.85 -62.75 27.48
N ALA A 28 -16.48 -61.93 28.44
CA ALA A 28 -15.85 -60.65 28.16
C ALA A 28 -14.49 -60.96 27.48
N ASN A 29 -14.05 -60.27 26.41
CA ASN A 29 -13.36 -58.99 26.52
C ASN A 29 -12.76 -58.57 25.14
N GLY A 30 -13.54 -58.49 24.07
CA GLY A 30 -13.02 -58.15 22.73
C GLY A 30 -13.98 -57.37 21.84
N LEU A 31 -13.44 -56.61 20.88
CA LEU A 31 -14.19 -55.90 19.84
C LEU A 31 -13.85 -56.50 18.47
N THR A 32 -14.87 -56.96 17.73
CA THR A 32 -14.68 -57.40 16.35
C THR A 32 -14.52 -56.19 15.43
N VAL A 33 -13.41 -56.11 14.72
CA VAL A 33 -13.06 -55.00 13.82
C VAL A 33 -12.69 -55.51 12.43
N THR A 34 -12.82 -54.65 11.43
CA THR A 34 -12.33 -54.98 10.08
C THR A 34 -10.86 -54.58 9.92
N ALA A 35 -10.01 -55.53 9.58
CA ALA A 35 -8.65 -55.26 9.11
C ALA A 35 -8.64 -55.21 7.58
N VAL A 36 -8.05 -54.16 7.01
CA VAL A 36 -7.88 -53.97 5.57
C VAL A 36 -6.40 -53.92 5.25
N TYR A 37 -5.94 -54.79 4.36
CA TYR A 37 -4.57 -54.85 3.89
C TYR A 37 -4.52 -55.16 2.39
N HIS A 38 -3.34 -55.00 1.79
CA HIS A 38 -3.10 -55.32 0.40
C HIS A 38 -2.18 -56.54 0.25
N LEU A 39 -2.38 -57.31 -0.81
CA LEU A 39 -1.47 -58.36 -1.23
C LEU A 39 -0.66 -57.89 -2.43
N SER A 40 0.65 -58.15 -2.42
CA SER A 40 1.53 -57.97 -3.57
C SER A 40 1.22 -59.00 -4.67
N GLU A 41 1.90 -58.94 -5.80
CA GLU A 41 1.76 -59.99 -6.82
C GLU A 41 2.11 -61.39 -6.28
N ALA A 42 3.19 -61.50 -5.51
CA ALA A 42 3.57 -62.74 -4.83
C ALA A 42 2.49 -63.17 -3.82
N GLY A 43 1.96 -62.23 -3.04
CA GLY A 43 0.90 -62.48 -2.06
C GLY A 43 -0.40 -62.96 -2.68
N ARG A 44 -0.78 -62.41 -3.84
CA ARG A 44 -1.97 -62.87 -4.60
C ARG A 44 -1.77 -64.29 -5.12
N LYS A 45 -0.60 -64.61 -5.68
CA LYS A 45 -0.26 -65.97 -6.12
C LYS A 45 -0.31 -66.97 -4.96
N ALA A 46 0.28 -66.61 -3.82
CA ALA A 46 0.24 -67.42 -2.60
C ALA A 46 -1.19 -67.63 -2.06
N SER A 47 -2.02 -66.57 -2.08
CA SER A 47 -3.43 -66.65 -1.68
C SER A 47 -4.22 -67.62 -2.55
N LEU A 48 -4.03 -67.59 -3.88
CA LEU A 48 -4.70 -68.52 -4.80
C LEU A 48 -4.28 -69.97 -4.56
N LEU A 49 -2.99 -70.22 -4.31
CA LEU A 49 -2.47 -71.55 -3.99
C LEU A 49 -3.02 -72.10 -2.67
N ALA A 50 -3.32 -71.21 -1.71
CA ALA A 50 -3.94 -71.55 -0.43
C ALA A 50 -5.49 -71.63 -0.50
N GLY A 51 -6.10 -71.51 -1.69
CA GLY A 51 -7.55 -71.59 -1.88
C GLY A 51 -8.33 -70.30 -1.59
N GLY A 52 -7.64 -69.15 -1.49
CA GLY A 52 -8.23 -67.82 -1.34
C GLY A 52 -8.71 -67.19 -2.66
N ASP A 53 -9.17 -65.94 -2.60
CA ASP A 53 -9.76 -65.22 -3.75
C ASP A 53 -8.74 -64.49 -4.65
N GLY A 54 -7.46 -64.45 -4.24
CA GLY A 54 -6.39 -63.79 -4.98
C GLY A 54 -6.54 -62.27 -5.16
N ARG A 55 -7.48 -61.62 -4.46
CA ARG A 55 -7.73 -60.18 -4.61
C ARG A 55 -6.59 -59.34 -4.01
N ALA A 56 -6.32 -58.20 -4.64
CA ALA A 56 -5.29 -57.27 -4.17
C ALA A 56 -5.64 -56.57 -2.86
N VAL A 57 -6.94 -56.41 -2.56
CA VAL A 57 -7.43 -55.82 -1.30
C VAL A 57 -8.10 -56.92 -0.51
N GLN A 58 -7.60 -57.17 0.69
CA GLN A 58 -8.14 -58.17 1.60
C GLN A 58 -8.85 -57.48 2.75
N ARG A 59 -9.99 -58.07 3.15
CA ARG A 59 -10.79 -57.61 4.29
C ARG A 59 -11.10 -58.80 5.16
N ILE A 60 -10.65 -58.76 6.40
CA ILE A 60 -10.89 -59.83 7.36
C ILE A 60 -11.45 -59.26 8.66
N SER A 61 -12.26 -60.06 9.35
CA SER A 61 -12.74 -59.74 10.71
C SER A 61 -11.72 -60.22 11.72
N VAL A 62 -11.29 -59.32 12.60
CA VAL A 62 -10.32 -59.60 13.67
C VAL A 62 -10.98 -59.29 15.00
N GLU A 63 -10.91 -60.23 15.95
CA GLU A 63 -11.29 -59.96 17.34
C GLU A 63 -10.12 -59.29 18.07
N VAL A 64 -10.31 -58.05 18.51
CA VAL A 64 -9.28 -57.29 19.22
C VAL A 64 -9.61 -57.29 20.72
N PRO A 65 -8.72 -57.83 21.58
CA PRO A 65 -8.94 -57.82 23.02
C PRO A 65 -9.05 -56.40 23.61
N ALA A 66 -9.77 -56.26 24.72
CA ALA A 66 -10.05 -54.98 25.39
C ALA A 66 -8.79 -54.18 25.75
N ASN A 67 -7.70 -54.86 26.12
CA ASN A 67 -6.41 -54.21 26.44
C ASN A 67 -5.68 -53.63 25.21
N ARG A 68 -6.14 -53.95 23.99
CA ARG A 68 -5.57 -53.49 22.71
C ARG A 68 -6.51 -52.62 21.89
N LEU A 69 -7.59 -52.09 22.49
CA LEU A 69 -8.52 -51.19 21.79
C LEU A 69 -7.88 -49.90 21.25
N HIS A 70 -6.72 -49.49 21.76
CA HIS A 70 -5.95 -48.37 21.21
C HIS A 70 -5.45 -48.61 19.77
N LEU A 71 -5.46 -49.87 19.30
CA LEU A 71 -5.14 -50.28 17.93
C LEU A 71 -6.34 -50.16 16.98
N VAL A 72 -7.50 -49.74 17.48
CA VAL A 72 -8.74 -49.63 16.71
C VAL A 72 -9.03 -48.15 16.43
N SER A 73 -9.47 -47.86 15.22
CA SER A 73 -10.10 -46.59 14.86
C SER A 73 -11.59 -46.82 14.60
N VAL A 74 -12.44 -45.92 15.10
CA VAL A 74 -13.88 -45.94 14.87
C VAL A 74 -14.23 -44.68 14.09
N ASN A 75 -14.89 -44.84 12.94
CA ASN A 75 -15.30 -43.70 12.13
C ASN A 75 -16.64 -43.09 12.62
N GLY A 76 -17.05 -41.97 12.02
CA GLY A 76 -18.32 -41.30 12.37
C GLY A 76 -19.60 -42.10 12.09
N HIS A 77 -19.49 -43.25 11.40
CA HIS A 77 -20.60 -44.19 11.17
C HIS A 77 -20.58 -45.38 12.15
N GLY A 78 -19.69 -45.37 13.15
CA GLY A 78 -19.56 -46.45 14.14
C GLY A 78 -18.83 -47.69 13.63
N ILE A 79 -18.20 -47.64 12.45
CA ILE A 79 -17.46 -48.78 11.88
C ILE A 79 -16.06 -48.83 12.51
N ALA A 80 -15.78 -49.92 13.22
CA ALA A 80 -14.49 -50.18 13.85
C ALA A 80 -13.51 -50.86 12.86
N ARG A 81 -12.31 -50.30 12.75
CA ARG A 81 -11.24 -50.77 11.86
C ARG A 81 -9.94 -50.89 12.62
N LEU A 82 -9.13 -51.87 12.26
CA LEU A 82 -7.76 -51.96 12.78
C LEU A 82 -6.91 -50.82 12.19
N LYS A 83 -6.09 -50.16 13.02
CA LYS A 83 -5.20 -49.05 12.65
C LYS A 83 -4.03 -49.50 11.77
N LEU A 84 -4.34 -49.80 10.52
CA LEU A 84 -3.38 -50.15 9.48
C LEU A 84 -3.24 -49.05 8.42
N ARG A 85 -4.14 -48.07 8.41
CA ARG A 85 -4.11 -46.90 7.51
C ARG A 85 -4.47 -45.62 8.31
N PRO A 86 -3.73 -44.50 8.15
CA PRO A 86 -2.47 -44.42 7.40
C PRO A 86 -1.39 -45.27 8.05
N ARG A 87 -0.38 -45.68 7.27
CA ARG A 87 0.78 -46.39 7.78
C ARG A 87 1.90 -45.39 8.08
N TYR A 88 2.58 -45.61 9.18
CA TYR A 88 3.73 -44.82 9.61
C TYR A 88 4.99 -45.66 9.48
N GLU A 89 6.01 -45.10 8.86
CA GLU A 89 7.29 -45.77 8.58
C GLU A 89 8.46 -44.86 8.95
N LEU A 90 9.64 -45.43 9.18
CA LEU A 90 10.88 -44.68 9.32
C LEU A 90 11.51 -44.55 7.94
N ASP A 91 11.86 -43.34 7.54
CA ASP A 91 12.65 -43.09 6.34
C ASP A 91 14.16 -43.36 6.55
N ALA A 92 14.97 -43.09 5.53
CA ALA A 92 16.42 -43.26 5.57
C ALA A 92 17.11 -42.42 6.65
N GLU A 93 16.47 -41.35 7.10
CA GLU A 93 16.95 -40.39 8.12
C GLU A 93 16.35 -40.68 9.50
N GLN A 94 15.73 -41.86 9.66
CA GLN A 94 15.03 -42.31 10.88
C GLN A 94 13.88 -41.36 11.29
N GLN A 95 13.27 -40.66 10.35
CA GLN A 95 12.11 -39.81 10.61
C GLN A 95 10.82 -40.56 10.33
N VAL A 96 9.81 -40.34 11.18
CA VAL A 96 8.49 -40.94 10.97
C VAL A 96 7.76 -40.20 9.85
N VAL A 97 7.43 -40.93 8.78
CA VAL A 97 6.61 -40.44 7.66
C VAL A 97 5.21 -41.06 7.71
N CYS A 98 4.21 -40.29 7.28
CA CYS A 98 2.82 -40.74 7.20
C CYS A 98 2.48 -41.07 5.74
N ILE A 99 2.13 -42.32 5.46
CA ILE A 99 1.77 -42.80 4.13
C ILE A 99 0.29 -43.21 4.17
N ASP A 100 -0.55 -42.55 3.38
CA ASP A 100 -2.00 -42.83 3.37
C ASP A 100 -2.36 -44.09 2.56
N MET A 101 -1.77 -45.23 2.93
CA MET A 101 -2.01 -46.53 2.33
C MET A 101 -2.06 -47.62 3.41
N ALA A 102 -2.75 -48.73 3.11
CA ALA A 102 -2.68 -49.92 3.96
C ALA A 102 -1.36 -50.68 3.72
N PRO A 103 -0.93 -51.56 4.65
CA PRO A 103 0.26 -52.39 4.47
C PRO A 103 0.08 -53.38 3.31
N ILE A 104 1.19 -53.70 2.66
CA ILE A 104 1.27 -54.67 1.56
C ILE A 104 2.02 -55.90 2.08
N PHE A 105 1.49 -57.09 1.82
CA PHE A 105 2.09 -58.36 2.22
C PHE A 105 2.35 -59.29 1.03
N ASP A 106 3.44 -60.04 1.08
CA ASP A 106 3.84 -61.03 0.06
C ASP A 106 3.23 -62.43 0.27
N HIS A 107 2.49 -62.60 1.35
CA HIS A 107 1.66 -63.77 1.66
C HIS A 107 0.50 -63.31 2.54
N PRO A 108 -0.61 -64.07 2.62
CA PRO A 108 -1.70 -63.77 3.54
C PRO A 108 -1.18 -63.72 5.00
N PRO A 109 -1.24 -62.55 5.68
CA PRO A 109 -0.72 -62.41 7.02
C PRO A 109 -1.62 -63.09 8.04
N THR A 110 -1.04 -63.54 9.14
CA THR A 110 -1.78 -64.06 10.29
C THR A 110 -2.43 -62.91 11.09
N ILE A 111 -3.42 -63.24 11.93
CA ILE A 111 -4.09 -62.25 12.80
C ILE A 111 -3.06 -61.58 13.72
N ASP A 112 -2.15 -62.36 14.29
CA ASP A 112 -1.10 -61.83 15.17
C ASP A 112 -0.12 -60.91 14.44
N GLU A 113 0.15 -61.12 13.16
CA GLU A 113 0.94 -60.21 12.33
C GLU A 113 0.23 -58.88 12.11
N LEU A 114 -1.07 -58.90 11.84
CA LEU A 114 -1.86 -57.68 11.69
C LEU A 114 -1.93 -56.91 13.01
N LEU A 115 -2.08 -57.59 14.15
CA LEU A 115 -2.06 -56.96 15.48
C LEU A 115 -0.68 -56.39 15.81
N ARG A 116 0.41 -57.11 15.50
CA ARG A 116 1.79 -56.59 15.66
C ARG A 116 2.04 -55.37 14.77
N GLN A 117 1.59 -55.41 13.53
CA GLN A 117 1.73 -54.30 12.60
C GLN A 117 0.93 -53.09 13.06
N ALA A 118 -0.31 -53.27 13.52
CA ALA A 118 -1.11 -52.20 14.09
C ALA A 118 -0.48 -51.60 15.35
N ALA A 119 0.13 -52.42 16.22
CA ALA A 119 0.86 -51.94 17.40
C ALA A 119 2.08 -51.10 17.02
N ARG A 120 2.90 -51.56 16.08
CA ARG A 120 4.02 -50.78 15.53
C ARG A 120 3.53 -49.48 14.91
N ASN A 121 2.45 -49.54 14.13
CA ASN A 121 1.86 -48.38 13.48
C ASN A 121 1.39 -47.32 14.49
N HIS A 122 0.70 -47.74 15.57
CA HIS A 122 0.24 -46.86 16.63
C HIS A 122 1.39 -46.23 17.44
N GLN A 123 2.48 -46.96 17.66
CA GLN A 123 3.69 -46.39 18.28
C GLN A 123 4.29 -45.28 17.43
N LEU A 124 4.42 -45.51 16.12
CA LEU A 124 4.96 -44.53 15.18
C LEU A 124 4.00 -43.34 14.98
N GLU A 125 2.68 -43.56 14.96
CA GLU A 125 1.65 -42.51 14.96
C GLU A 125 1.85 -41.54 16.15
N ARG A 126 2.03 -42.08 17.37
CA ARG A 126 2.29 -41.26 18.56
C ARG A 126 3.56 -40.43 18.43
N ALA A 127 4.65 -41.04 17.96
CA ALA A 127 5.91 -40.35 17.73
C ALA A 127 5.77 -39.22 16.68
N TYR A 128 5.05 -39.49 15.58
CA TYR A 128 4.76 -38.51 14.53
C TYR A 128 4.01 -37.28 15.09
N HIS A 129 2.93 -37.51 15.85
CA HIS A 129 2.16 -36.42 16.44
C HIS A 129 2.91 -35.67 17.55
N ALA A 130 3.69 -36.37 18.36
CA ALA A 130 4.55 -35.74 19.37
C ALA A 130 5.57 -34.79 18.72
N LYS A 131 6.29 -35.25 17.69
CA LYS A 131 7.24 -34.42 16.94
C LYS A 131 6.58 -33.19 16.32
N ARG A 132 5.39 -33.35 15.73
CA ARG A 132 4.65 -32.20 15.16
C ARG A 132 4.19 -31.19 16.20
N THR A 133 3.86 -31.66 17.40
CA THR A 133 3.48 -30.78 18.52
C THR A 133 4.70 -29.99 18.96
N ILE A 134 5.84 -30.65 19.20
CA ILE A 134 7.12 -30.00 19.52
C ILE A 134 7.50 -28.96 18.45
N ALA A 135 7.47 -29.32 17.17
CA ALA A 135 7.81 -28.38 16.09
C ALA A 135 6.80 -27.23 15.93
N ARG A 136 5.56 -27.37 16.42
CA ARG A 136 4.58 -26.28 16.48
C ARG A 136 4.88 -25.36 17.67
N ASP A 137 5.23 -25.93 18.81
CA ASP A 137 5.55 -25.19 20.02
C ASP A 137 6.85 -24.39 19.82
N GLU A 138 7.89 -25.00 19.24
CA GLU A 138 9.15 -24.33 18.87
C GLU A 138 8.93 -23.13 17.92
N ARG A 139 8.09 -23.29 16.90
CA ARG A 139 7.73 -22.18 15.99
C ARG A 139 6.97 -21.07 16.72
N SER A 140 6.08 -21.43 17.63
CA SER A 140 5.30 -20.46 18.41
C SER A 140 6.19 -19.70 19.40
N ASP A 141 7.14 -20.39 20.02
CA ASP A 141 8.14 -19.79 20.90
C ASP A 141 9.09 -18.87 20.13
N THR A 142 9.53 -19.27 18.94
CA THR A 142 10.38 -18.44 18.08
C THR A 142 9.66 -17.15 17.66
N ASP A 143 8.38 -17.22 17.27
CA ASP A 143 7.58 -16.02 16.96
C ASP A 143 7.41 -15.13 18.21
N ARG A 144 7.18 -15.74 19.39
CA ARG A 144 7.05 -15.01 20.65
C ARG A 144 8.33 -14.28 21.05
N VAL A 145 9.49 -14.92 20.91
CA VAL A 145 10.80 -14.31 21.18
C VAL A 145 11.03 -13.12 20.24
N ARG A 146 10.81 -13.30 18.94
CA ARG A 146 10.94 -12.24 17.93
C ARG A 146 10.02 -11.05 18.22
N ARG A 147 8.75 -11.31 18.55
CA ARG A 147 7.78 -10.26 18.93
C ARG A 147 8.24 -9.49 20.17
N THR A 148 8.80 -10.19 21.15
CA THR A 148 9.30 -9.60 22.39
C THR A 148 10.48 -8.66 22.11
N GLU A 149 11.44 -9.09 21.28
CA GLU A 149 12.59 -8.27 20.88
C GLU A 149 12.16 -6.98 20.18
N ILE A 150 11.28 -7.09 19.18
CA ILE A 150 10.74 -5.93 18.45
C ILE A 150 9.95 -5.00 19.38
N ALA A 151 9.17 -5.57 20.30
CA ALA A 151 8.42 -4.79 21.28
C ALA A 151 9.36 -4.00 22.21
N LEU A 152 10.42 -4.62 22.71
CA LEU A 152 11.40 -3.96 23.56
C LEU A 152 12.12 -2.82 22.81
N ALA A 153 12.53 -3.05 21.57
CA ALA A 153 13.14 -2.02 20.73
C ALA A 153 12.20 -0.81 20.54
N PHE A 154 10.92 -1.07 20.24
CA PHE A 154 9.91 -0.01 20.09
C PHE A 154 9.64 0.77 21.38
N LEU A 155 9.56 0.06 22.51
CA LEU A 155 9.29 0.68 23.80
C LEU A 155 10.49 1.49 24.31
N ALA A 156 11.72 1.04 24.04
CA ALA A 156 12.95 1.75 24.38
C ALA A 156 13.13 3.03 23.56
N ASP A 157 12.92 2.97 22.24
CA ASP A 157 13.10 4.12 21.36
C ASP A 157 11.81 4.95 21.25
N LYS A 158 11.80 6.11 21.90
CA LYS A 158 10.68 7.08 21.89
C LYS A 158 10.44 7.71 20.52
N SER A 159 11.38 7.65 19.60
CA SER A 159 11.25 8.19 18.23
C SER A 159 10.45 7.25 17.32
N GLN A 160 10.45 5.95 17.61
CA GLN A 160 9.71 4.99 16.80
C GLN A 160 8.21 5.25 16.81
N ARG A 161 7.58 5.02 15.66
CA ARG A 161 6.16 5.21 15.43
C ARG A 161 5.54 3.94 14.85
N ALA A 162 4.32 3.67 15.27
CA ALA A 162 3.48 2.72 14.58
C ALA A 162 3.02 3.29 13.23
N LEU A 163 2.56 2.41 12.36
CA LEU A 163 1.97 2.82 11.10
C LEU A 163 0.76 3.74 11.33
N VAL A 164 0.63 4.74 10.47
CA VAL A 164 -0.49 5.69 10.48
C VAL A 164 -1.78 5.03 10.00
N HIS A 165 -1.65 4.09 9.05
CA HIS A 165 -2.77 3.36 8.44
C HIS A 165 -2.51 1.84 8.46
N PRO A 166 -3.37 1.05 9.11
CA PRO A 166 -4.49 1.49 9.95
C PRO A 166 -3.99 2.16 11.23
N SER A 167 -4.72 3.17 11.72
CA SER A 167 -4.30 3.93 12.91
C SER A 167 -4.27 3.04 14.16
N PRO A 168 -3.30 3.26 15.07
CA PRO A 168 -3.22 2.49 16.31
C PRO A 168 -4.49 2.60 17.14
N THR A 169 -4.81 1.53 17.86
CA THR A 169 -5.93 1.47 18.78
C THR A 169 -5.45 0.93 20.12
N PRO A 170 -6.23 1.03 21.21
CA PRO A 170 -5.83 0.47 22.50
C PRO A 170 -5.63 -1.05 22.50
N ARG A 171 -6.17 -1.75 21.48
CA ARG A 171 -6.10 -3.21 21.34
C ARG A 171 -5.04 -3.66 20.36
N ARG A 172 -4.87 -2.96 19.24
CA ARG A 172 -4.02 -3.39 18.13
C ARG A 172 -3.29 -2.23 17.47
N CYS A 173 -2.09 -2.51 16.97
CA CYS A 173 -1.32 -1.63 16.12
C CYS A 173 -0.42 -2.43 15.18
N TYR A 174 0.20 -1.73 14.22
CA TYR A 174 1.18 -2.30 13.30
C TYR A 174 2.47 -1.51 13.39
N LEU A 175 3.59 -2.22 13.47
CA LEU A 175 4.92 -1.62 13.38
C LEU A 175 5.56 -1.99 12.04
N ALA A 176 6.31 -1.05 11.45
CA ALA A 176 7.19 -1.35 10.34
C ALA A 176 8.48 -1.97 10.90
N THR A 177 8.89 -3.09 10.33
CA THR A 177 10.11 -3.81 10.70
C THR A 177 10.92 -4.13 9.46
N GLN A 178 12.17 -4.56 9.60
CA GLN A 178 13.01 -4.98 8.47
C GLN A 178 12.43 -6.16 7.67
N TYR A 179 11.50 -6.91 8.25
CA TYR A 179 10.85 -8.06 7.61
C TYR A 179 9.41 -7.74 7.16
N GLY A 180 9.05 -6.47 7.09
CA GLY A 180 7.70 -6.02 6.76
C GLY A 180 6.88 -5.62 7.99
N HIS A 181 5.56 -5.67 7.87
CA HIS A 181 4.65 -5.16 8.90
C HIS A 181 4.34 -6.23 9.95
N LEU A 182 4.55 -5.90 11.22
CA LEU A 182 4.23 -6.78 12.34
C LEU A 182 3.03 -6.25 13.12
N ARG A 183 2.02 -7.10 13.29
CA ARG A 183 0.82 -6.80 14.07
C ARG A 183 1.03 -7.15 15.54
N PHE A 184 0.75 -6.19 16.41
CA PHE A 184 0.63 -6.39 17.86
C PHE A 184 -0.84 -6.32 18.28
N ASP A 185 -1.23 -7.22 19.18
CA ASP A 185 -2.58 -7.39 19.70
C ASP A 185 -2.54 -7.67 21.20
N ARG A 186 -3.11 -6.77 21.98
CA ARG A 186 -3.13 -6.83 23.46
C ARG A 186 -3.82 -8.08 24.02
N VAL A 187 -4.70 -8.72 23.25
CA VAL A 187 -5.43 -9.92 23.69
C VAL A 187 -4.60 -11.19 23.45
N ILE A 188 -3.87 -11.23 22.34
CA ILE A 188 -3.12 -12.42 21.91
C ILE A 188 -1.68 -12.37 22.45
N ASP A 189 -1.05 -11.20 22.45
CA ASP A 189 0.34 -11.03 22.85
C ASP A 189 0.51 -10.97 24.37
N THR A 190 1.65 -11.48 24.83
CA THR A 190 2.06 -11.52 26.24
C THR A 190 3.34 -10.72 26.47
N GLY A 191 3.64 -10.38 27.73
CA GLY A 191 4.86 -9.64 28.07
C GLY A 191 4.91 -8.23 27.44
N PRO A 192 6.10 -7.71 27.08
CA PRO A 192 6.26 -6.37 26.51
C PRO A 192 5.45 -6.12 25.24
N ALA A 193 5.24 -7.15 24.42
CA ALA A 193 4.44 -7.08 23.19
C ALA A 193 2.99 -6.62 23.44
N ARG A 194 2.45 -6.93 24.63
CA ARG A 194 1.10 -6.53 25.04
C ARG A 194 0.94 -5.02 25.25
N ASP A 195 2.02 -4.33 25.57
CA ASP A 195 2.02 -2.90 25.90
C ASP A 195 2.23 -2.00 24.68
N VAL A 196 2.76 -2.56 23.59
CA VAL A 196 3.04 -1.85 22.33
C VAL A 196 1.80 -1.10 21.79
N PRO A 197 0.59 -1.69 21.70
CA PRO A 197 -0.57 -0.97 21.16
C PRO A 197 -0.95 0.29 21.95
N LYS A 198 -0.85 0.24 23.29
CA LYS A 198 -1.18 1.38 24.16
C LYS A 198 -0.17 2.51 23.96
N GLU A 199 1.11 2.17 23.93
CA GLU A 199 2.19 3.14 23.75
C GLU A 199 2.19 3.74 22.34
N ALA A 200 1.97 2.92 21.31
CA ALA A 200 1.80 3.37 19.93
C ALA A 200 0.65 4.37 19.79
N LEU A 201 -0.50 4.11 20.41
CA LEU A 201 -1.63 5.03 20.43
C LEU A 201 -1.30 6.34 21.14
N ARG A 202 -0.57 6.28 22.27
CA ARG A 202 -0.16 7.48 23.01
C ARG A 202 0.71 8.38 22.15
N ARG A 203 1.73 7.82 21.49
CA ARG A 203 2.62 8.55 20.57
C ARG A 203 1.86 9.13 19.38
N PHE A 204 1.00 8.33 18.75
CA PHE A 204 0.17 8.76 17.63
C PHE A 204 -0.72 9.96 18.00
N ARG A 205 -1.37 9.93 19.16
CA ARG A 205 -2.20 11.06 19.63
C ARG A 205 -1.39 12.32 19.88
N ALA A 206 -0.18 12.19 20.42
CA ALA A 206 0.73 13.32 20.61
C ALA A 206 1.11 13.95 19.26
N ASP A 207 1.46 13.15 18.26
CA ASP A 207 1.81 13.65 16.92
C ASP A 207 0.61 14.31 16.24
N VAL A 208 -0.59 13.74 16.36
CA VAL A 208 -1.83 14.33 15.83
C VAL A 208 -2.10 15.70 16.48
N LYS A 209 -1.90 15.81 17.79
CA LYS A 209 -2.05 17.09 18.51
C LYS A 209 -1.03 18.12 18.03
N ALA A 210 0.25 17.76 17.96
CA ALA A 210 1.32 18.63 17.50
C ALA A 210 1.09 19.10 16.05
N ASN A 211 0.64 18.21 15.17
CA ASN A 211 0.30 18.55 13.79
C ASN A 211 -0.89 19.52 13.71
N ARG A 212 -1.92 19.35 14.56
CA ARG A 212 -3.05 20.27 14.63
C ARG A 212 -2.62 21.66 15.11
N GLU A 213 -1.77 21.73 16.13
CA GLU A 213 -1.23 22.99 16.64
C GLU A 213 -0.38 23.70 15.59
N ARG A 214 0.50 22.98 14.89
CA ARG A 214 1.30 23.55 13.80
C ARG A 214 0.41 24.14 12.70
N ARG A 215 -0.57 23.38 12.22
CA ARG A 215 -1.54 23.85 11.21
C ARG A 215 -2.36 25.04 11.70
N ALA A 216 -2.67 25.11 12.99
CA ALA A 216 -3.36 26.27 13.56
C ALA A 216 -2.48 27.52 13.53
N ARG A 217 -1.20 27.41 13.90
CA ARG A 217 -0.22 28.50 13.82
C ARG A 217 0.00 28.97 12.39
N GLU A 218 0.21 28.05 11.45
CA GLU A 218 0.36 28.37 10.02
C GLU A 218 -0.86 29.14 9.49
N ARG A 219 -2.08 28.70 9.81
CA ARG A 219 -3.30 29.42 9.42
C ARG A 219 -3.41 30.80 10.06
N ALA A 220 -3.06 30.93 11.34
CA ALA A 220 -3.06 32.21 12.03
C ALA A 220 -2.08 33.20 11.37
N GLU A 221 -0.88 32.74 11.01
CA GLU A 221 0.10 33.55 10.26
C GLU A 221 -0.42 33.95 8.87
N HIS A 222 -1.06 33.03 8.14
CA HIS A 222 -1.64 33.35 6.84
C HIS A 222 -2.76 34.42 6.93
N VAL A 223 -3.60 34.34 7.95
CA VAL A 223 -4.64 35.35 8.21
C VAL A 223 -3.99 36.68 8.57
N ARG A 224 -3.01 36.69 9.50
CA ARG A 224 -2.27 37.89 9.89
C ARG A 224 -1.64 38.60 8.68
N LEU A 225 -0.93 37.85 7.84
CA LEU A 225 -0.31 38.40 6.61
C LEU A 225 -1.34 38.92 5.61
N ARG A 226 -2.52 38.28 5.52
CA ARG A 226 -3.62 38.76 4.67
C ARG A 226 -4.17 40.08 5.19
N ASP A 227 -4.38 40.18 6.50
CA ASP A 227 -4.92 41.38 7.15
C ASP A 227 -3.93 42.55 7.07
N GLU A 228 -2.64 42.30 7.31
CA GLU A 228 -1.57 43.30 7.13
C GLU A 228 -1.50 43.83 5.68
N ARG A 229 -1.60 42.94 4.69
CA ARG A 229 -1.67 43.31 3.26
C ARG A 229 -2.90 44.15 2.94
N TRP A 230 -4.05 43.76 3.48
CA TRP A 230 -5.31 44.48 3.25
C TRP A 230 -5.29 45.86 3.92
N ALA A 231 -4.77 45.97 5.14
CA ALA A 231 -4.59 47.25 5.82
C ALA A 231 -3.66 48.19 5.03
N THR A 232 -2.55 47.66 4.50
CA THR A 232 -1.65 48.43 3.62
C THR A 232 -2.37 48.95 2.37
N MET A 233 -3.21 48.12 1.73
CA MET A 233 -4.01 48.52 0.57
C MET A 233 -5.03 49.61 0.90
N ILE A 234 -5.73 49.50 2.03
CA ILE A 234 -6.69 50.52 2.48
C ILE A 234 -6.00 51.86 2.69
N VAL A 235 -4.88 51.86 3.43
CA VAL A 235 -4.10 53.10 3.68
C VAL A 235 -3.69 53.73 2.36
N TRP A 236 -3.17 52.93 1.42
CA TRP A 236 -2.76 53.44 0.12
C TRP A 236 -3.92 54.03 -0.69
N VAL A 237 -5.10 53.39 -0.74
CA VAL A 237 -6.28 53.92 -1.48
C VAL A 237 -6.79 55.23 -0.85
N ASN A 238 -6.77 55.33 0.48
CA ASN A 238 -7.18 56.56 1.15
C ASN A 238 -6.25 57.74 0.83
N GLU A 239 -4.95 57.48 0.66
CA GLU A 239 -3.95 58.51 0.37
C GLU A 239 -3.83 58.84 -1.13
N HIS A 240 -3.97 57.85 -2.02
CA HIS A 240 -3.60 57.97 -3.44
C HIS A 240 -4.73 57.59 -4.42
N GLY A 241 -5.81 56.97 -3.93
CA GLY A 241 -6.91 56.49 -4.76
C GLY A 241 -7.81 57.61 -5.29
N THR A 242 -8.51 57.34 -6.38
CA THR A 242 -9.53 58.27 -6.91
C THR A 242 -10.77 58.33 -6.00
N PRO A 243 -11.59 59.38 -6.08
CA PRO A 243 -12.85 59.44 -5.31
C PRO A 243 -13.79 58.24 -5.55
N ASP A 244 -13.82 57.71 -6.78
CA ASP A 244 -14.57 56.49 -7.12
C ASP A 244 -14.01 55.26 -6.38
N GLN A 245 -12.68 55.09 -6.39
CA GLN A 245 -12.03 53.98 -5.68
C GLN A 245 -12.29 54.06 -4.17
N GLN A 246 -12.20 55.24 -3.58
CA GLN A 246 -12.51 55.43 -2.15
C GLN A 246 -13.98 55.10 -1.84
N SER A 247 -14.91 55.54 -2.68
CA SER A 247 -16.34 55.21 -2.54
C SER A 247 -16.60 53.70 -2.63
N ARG A 248 -16.02 53.03 -3.63
CA ARG A 248 -16.13 51.57 -3.80
C ARG A 248 -15.43 50.80 -2.68
N LEU A 249 -14.33 51.32 -2.12
CA LEU A 249 -13.67 50.73 -0.95
C LEU A 249 -14.58 50.79 0.29
N ASN A 250 -15.21 51.95 0.55
CA ASN A 250 -16.17 52.13 1.64
C ASN A 250 -17.40 51.21 1.49
N ALA A 251 -17.83 50.98 0.25
CA ALA A 251 -18.90 50.03 -0.08
C ALA A 251 -18.45 48.55 -0.06
N ARG A 252 -17.16 48.25 0.15
CA ARG A 252 -16.56 46.91 0.06
C ARG A 252 -16.71 46.24 -1.33
N LEU A 253 -16.77 47.06 -2.37
CA LEU A 253 -16.91 46.65 -3.78
C LEU A 253 -15.64 46.89 -4.62
N LEU A 254 -14.56 47.41 -4.02
CA LEU A 254 -13.27 47.57 -4.70
C LEU A 254 -12.44 46.26 -4.64
N PRO A 255 -12.18 45.60 -5.77
CA PRO A 255 -11.39 44.36 -5.78
C PRO A 255 -9.93 44.62 -5.38
N PRO A 256 -9.31 43.75 -4.56
CA PRO A 256 -7.90 43.89 -4.18
C PRO A 256 -6.93 43.88 -5.37
N SER A 257 -7.29 43.25 -6.49
CA SER A 257 -6.49 43.26 -7.72
C SER A 257 -6.41 44.65 -8.34
N GLU A 258 -7.50 45.40 -8.34
CA GLU A 258 -7.53 46.77 -8.86
C GLU A 258 -6.63 47.69 -8.03
N ILE A 259 -6.69 47.56 -6.70
CA ILE A 259 -5.79 48.32 -5.80
C ILE A 259 -4.33 47.97 -6.07
N LYS A 260 -4.00 46.68 -6.19
CA LYS A 260 -2.64 46.23 -6.50
C LYS A 260 -2.13 46.76 -7.84
N GLU A 261 -2.97 46.78 -8.86
CA GLU A 261 -2.59 47.31 -10.17
C GLU A 261 -2.33 48.82 -10.10
N ALA A 262 -3.18 49.58 -9.41
CA ALA A 262 -2.99 51.02 -9.22
C ALA A 262 -1.74 51.33 -8.36
N MET A 263 -1.51 50.57 -7.30
CA MET A 263 -0.27 50.61 -6.50
C MET A 263 0.96 50.35 -7.37
N ALA A 264 0.90 49.33 -8.24
CA ALA A 264 1.98 49.01 -9.15
C ALA A 264 2.16 50.07 -10.24
N ASP A 265 1.09 50.70 -10.74
CA ASP A 265 1.18 51.78 -11.74
C ASP A 265 1.90 53.00 -11.15
N GLN A 266 1.64 53.32 -9.88
CA GLN A 266 2.39 54.36 -9.17
C GLN A 266 3.84 53.94 -8.88
N ALA A 267 4.05 52.75 -8.31
CA ALA A 267 5.37 52.29 -7.89
C ALA A 267 6.36 52.15 -9.07
N PHE A 268 5.85 51.76 -10.25
CA PHE A 268 6.66 51.59 -11.45
C PHE A 268 6.47 52.73 -12.47
N ARG A 269 5.93 53.88 -12.05
CA ARG A 269 5.64 55.00 -12.97
C ARG A 269 6.87 55.45 -13.77
N ALA A 270 8.06 55.45 -13.16
CA ALA A 270 9.30 55.82 -13.84
C ALA A 270 9.64 54.93 -15.06
N LEU A 271 9.11 53.69 -15.07
CA LEU A 271 9.30 52.71 -16.13
C LEU A 271 8.13 52.68 -17.14
N SER A 272 7.20 53.63 -17.09
CA SER A 272 6.02 53.63 -17.96
C SER A 272 6.35 53.76 -19.44
N HIS A 273 7.56 54.24 -19.77
CA HIS A 273 8.06 54.34 -21.14
C HIS A 273 8.48 52.98 -21.72
N LEU A 274 8.69 51.96 -20.87
CA LEU A 274 9.04 50.61 -21.30
C LEU A 274 7.77 49.82 -21.67
N PRO A 275 7.81 49.03 -22.76
CA PRO A 275 6.70 48.18 -23.14
C PRO A 275 6.44 47.10 -22.09
N ARG A 276 5.22 47.08 -21.53
CA ARG A 276 4.79 46.07 -20.56
C ARG A 276 4.60 44.72 -21.26
N TYR A 277 5.06 43.65 -20.63
CA TYR A 277 4.73 42.30 -21.05
C TYR A 277 3.34 41.93 -20.50
N THR A 278 2.39 41.70 -21.39
CA THR A 278 1.08 41.11 -21.09
C THR A 278 1.17 39.60 -21.26
N HIS A 279 0.56 38.83 -20.37
CA HIS A 279 0.57 37.38 -20.47
C HIS A 279 -0.46 36.88 -21.50
N ASP A 280 -0.19 37.14 -22.78
CA ASP A 280 -1.02 36.82 -23.95
C ASP A 280 -0.51 35.61 -24.73
N GLY A 281 0.11 34.67 -24.01
CA GLY A 281 0.72 33.45 -24.56
C GLY A 281 -0.13 32.66 -25.56
N PRO A 282 -1.47 32.50 -25.39
CA PRO A 282 -2.31 31.83 -26.37
C PRO A 282 -2.36 32.53 -27.73
N GLU A 283 -2.45 33.87 -27.74
CA GLU A 283 -2.53 34.64 -28.99
C GLU A 283 -1.17 34.70 -29.69
N HIS A 284 -0.10 34.90 -28.93
CA HIS A 284 1.27 34.82 -29.45
C HIS A 284 1.56 33.45 -30.08
N LEU A 285 1.15 32.37 -29.41
CA LEU A 285 1.32 31.01 -29.94
C LEU A 285 0.43 30.76 -31.15
N ARG A 286 -0.80 31.29 -31.18
CA ARG A 286 -1.72 31.13 -32.30
C ARG A 286 -1.14 31.74 -33.57
N VAL A 287 -0.65 32.97 -33.50
CA VAL A 287 -0.03 33.67 -34.63
C VAL A 287 1.19 32.88 -35.14
N HIS A 288 2.04 32.40 -34.23
CA HIS A 288 3.23 31.62 -34.60
C HIS A 288 2.90 30.29 -35.27
N VAL A 289 1.93 29.55 -34.73
CA VAL A 289 1.49 28.25 -35.29
C VAL A 289 0.82 28.45 -36.65
N GLU A 290 -0.01 29.49 -36.82
CA GLU A 290 -0.61 29.84 -38.10
C GLU A 290 0.46 30.17 -39.16
N GLN A 291 1.51 30.92 -38.77
CA GLN A 291 2.64 31.23 -39.64
C GLN A 291 3.46 29.99 -39.99
N TRP A 292 3.76 29.14 -39.00
CA TRP A 292 4.61 27.95 -39.18
C TRP A 292 3.93 26.87 -40.02
N LEU A 293 2.66 26.59 -39.76
CA LEU A 293 1.91 25.54 -40.46
C LEU A 293 1.27 26.02 -41.77
N GLY A 294 1.25 27.34 -42.03
CA GLY A 294 0.61 27.92 -43.20
C GLY A 294 -0.91 27.70 -43.27
N ARG A 295 -1.55 27.34 -42.15
CA ARG A 295 -2.99 27.06 -42.04
C ARG A 295 -3.65 28.17 -41.23
N LYS A 296 -4.75 28.76 -41.74
CA LYS A 296 -5.55 29.73 -40.98
C LYS A 296 -6.51 28.99 -40.05
N ARG A 297 -6.52 29.38 -38.76
CA ARG A 297 -7.48 28.98 -37.70
C ARG A 297 -7.23 27.63 -37.00
N GLU A 298 -6.05 27.45 -36.42
CA GLU A 298 -5.91 26.52 -35.29
C GLU A 298 -6.49 27.19 -34.03
N ARG A 299 -7.50 26.56 -33.41
CA ARG A 299 -8.05 27.05 -32.14
C ARG A 299 -7.12 26.61 -31.01
N ILE A 300 -6.21 27.49 -30.61
CA ILE A 300 -5.35 27.27 -29.45
C ILE A 300 -6.13 27.65 -28.19
N SER A 301 -6.38 26.67 -27.32
CA SER A 301 -6.94 26.91 -26.00
C SER A 301 -5.84 26.98 -24.94
N GLU A 302 -6.18 27.47 -23.74
CA GLU A 302 -5.17 27.57 -22.69
C GLU A 302 -4.57 26.21 -22.26
N SER A 303 -5.34 25.14 -22.40
CA SER A 303 -4.87 23.78 -22.12
C SER A 303 -3.85 23.25 -23.15
N ASP A 304 -3.81 23.84 -24.34
CA ASP A 304 -2.97 23.39 -25.45
C ASP A 304 -1.58 24.01 -25.45
N TYR A 305 -1.35 25.03 -24.62
CA TYR A 305 -0.05 25.70 -24.51
C TYR A 305 0.57 25.54 -23.12
N MET A 306 1.89 25.63 -23.09
CA MET A 306 2.67 25.57 -21.86
C MET A 306 3.68 26.70 -21.87
N VAL A 307 3.75 27.43 -20.76
CA VAL A 307 4.73 28.50 -20.58
C VAL A 307 5.78 28.05 -19.58
N PHE A 308 7.04 28.08 -20.00
CA PHE A 308 8.18 27.94 -19.10
C PHE A 308 8.80 29.30 -18.86
N GLY A 309 9.21 29.55 -17.62
CA GLY A 309 9.90 30.76 -17.24
C GLY A 309 11.07 30.44 -16.35
N HIS A 310 12.27 30.85 -16.72
CA HIS A 310 13.45 30.72 -15.87
C HIS A 310 14.31 31.98 -15.90
N GLN A 311 14.98 32.24 -14.79
CA GLN A 311 15.89 33.37 -14.67
C GLN A 311 17.12 33.14 -15.55
N VAL A 312 17.49 34.16 -16.32
CA VAL A 312 18.66 34.15 -17.18
C VAL A 312 19.83 34.74 -16.41
N ARG A 313 20.98 34.05 -16.42
CA ARG A 313 22.21 34.49 -15.73
C ARG A 313 23.24 35.10 -16.66
N THR A 314 23.19 34.75 -17.94
CA THR A 314 24.07 35.30 -18.98
C THR A 314 23.31 36.39 -19.71
N ILE A 315 23.78 37.62 -19.58
CA ILE A 315 23.09 38.81 -20.09
C ILE A 315 24.06 39.61 -20.96
N SER A 316 23.55 40.24 -22.02
CA SER A 316 24.38 41.13 -22.84
C SER A 316 24.61 42.49 -22.16
N ASP A 317 25.58 43.26 -22.66
CA ASP A 317 25.86 44.60 -22.15
C ASP A 317 24.64 45.52 -22.26
N ARG A 318 23.88 45.42 -23.36
CA ARG A 318 22.65 46.19 -23.58
C ARG A 318 21.56 45.80 -22.59
N GLN A 319 21.37 44.50 -22.35
CA GLN A 319 20.40 43.99 -21.38
C GLN A 319 20.78 44.38 -19.96
N TRP A 320 22.07 44.32 -19.62
CA TRP A 320 22.57 44.74 -18.32
C TRP A 320 22.36 46.24 -18.09
N ALA A 321 22.67 47.09 -19.09
CA ALA A 321 22.43 48.52 -19.02
C ALA A 321 20.95 48.83 -18.76
N MET A 322 20.03 48.15 -19.45
CA MET A 322 18.58 48.29 -19.21
C MET A 322 18.19 47.87 -17.79
N LEU A 323 18.70 46.74 -17.28
CA LEU A 323 18.42 46.30 -15.91
C LEU A 323 18.94 47.31 -14.86
N GLN A 324 20.11 47.94 -15.12
CA GLN A 324 20.66 48.98 -14.25
C GLN A 324 19.83 50.26 -14.30
N GLU A 325 19.39 50.68 -15.49
CA GLU A 325 18.46 51.80 -15.64
C GLU A 325 17.16 51.54 -14.85
N MET A 326 16.60 50.33 -14.95
CA MET A 326 15.40 49.98 -14.20
C MET A 326 15.60 50.02 -12.68
N ARG A 327 16.76 49.54 -12.18
CA ARG A 327 17.11 49.57 -10.76
C ARG A 327 17.35 51.00 -10.25
N ALA A 328 17.91 51.87 -11.09
CA ALA A 328 18.09 53.28 -10.77
C ALA A 328 16.75 54.04 -10.74
N ALA A 329 15.85 53.75 -11.68
CA ALA A 329 14.55 54.40 -11.81
C ALA A 329 13.55 54.01 -10.72
N VAL A 330 13.66 52.78 -10.17
CA VAL A 330 12.82 52.31 -9.06
C VAL A 330 13.72 51.83 -7.91
N PRO A 331 14.11 52.73 -7.01
CA PRO A 331 14.93 52.39 -5.85
C PRO A 331 14.31 51.23 -5.06
N HIS A 332 15.16 50.30 -4.61
CA HIS A 332 14.77 49.09 -3.87
C HIS A 332 13.98 48.04 -4.67
N ALA A 333 13.74 48.23 -5.96
CA ALA A 333 13.21 47.16 -6.79
C ALA A 333 14.28 46.09 -7.04
N HIS A 334 13.87 44.83 -6.91
CA HIS A 334 14.63 43.70 -7.43
C HIS A 334 14.22 43.47 -8.88
N VAL A 335 15.20 43.57 -9.79
CA VAL A 335 14.98 43.43 -11.23
C VAL A 335 15.83 42.28 -11.76
N ASP A 336 15.16 41.29 -12.33
CA ASP A 336 15.75 40.08 -12.89
C ASP A 336 15.33 39.87 -14.34
N LEU A 337 16.21 39.23 -15.10
CA LEU A 337 15.93 38.83 -16.47
C LEU A 337 15.35 37.42 -16.50
N HIS A 338 14.26 37.24 -17.24
CA HIS A 338 13.57 35.98 -17.40
C HIS A 338 13.40 35.64 -18.88
N LEU A 339 13.70 34.39 -19.23
CA LEU A 339 13.32 33.82 -20.52
C LEU A 339 11.94 33.18 -20.37
N ARG A 340 11.00 33.60 -21.21
CA ARG A 340 9.67 33.01 -21.36
C ARG A 340 9.66 32.15 -22.61
N GLU A 341 9.40 30.86 -22.46
CA GLU A 341 9.24 29.94 -23.58
C GLU A 341 7.80 29.50 -23.69
N PHE A 342 7.23 29.59 -24.88
CA PHE A 342 5.88 29.16 -25.20
C PHE A 342 5.96 27.91 -26.08
N ILE A 343 5.31 26.85 -25.63
CA ILE A 343 5.32 25.54 -26.30
C ILE A 343 3.90 25.12 -26.60
N TRP A 344 3.68 24.69 -27.86
CA TRP A 344 2.44 24.03 -28.24
C TRP A 344 2.50 22.55 -27.88
N ARG A 345 1.57 22.08 -27.04
CA ARG A 345 1.58 20.69 -26.55
C ARG A 345 1.12 19.69 -27.60
N ARG A 346 0.27 20.11 -28.54
CA ARG A 346 -0.35 19.21 -29.52
C ARG A 346 0.61 18.77 -30.61
N ASP A 347 1.57 19.62 -30.97
CA ASP A 347 2.60 19.30 -31.94
C ASP A 347 3.96 19.81 -31.46
N PRO A 348 4.77 18.92 -30.85
CA PRO A 348 6.14 19.24 -30.44
C PRO A 348 7.08 19.60 -31.60
N GLY A 349 6.66 19.40 -32.86
CA GLY A 349 7.41 19.79 -34.06
C GLY A 349 7.31 21.28 -34.39
N VAL A 350 6.37 22.01 -33.78
CA VAL A 350 6.33 23.48 -33.91
C VAL A 350 7.40 24.10 -33.03
N PRO A 351 8.26 25.00 -33.57
CA PRO A 351 9.30 25.67 -32.81
C PRO A 351 8.74 26.37 -31.57
N ARG A 352 9.58 26.43 -30.53
CA ARG A 352 9.28 27.18 -29.33
C ARG A 352 9.43 28.65 -29.63
N ILE A 353 8.52 29.45 -29.09
CA ILE A 353 8.69 30.91 -29.06
C ILE A 353 9.42 31.22 -27.78
N SER A 354 10.51 31.97 -27.88
CA SER A 354 11.26 32.46 -26.74
C SER A 354 11.11 33.97 -26.68
N GLN A 355 10.96 34.51 -25.47
CA GLN A 355 10.84 35.95 -25.26
C GLN A 355 11.55 36.35 -23.98
N LEU A 356 12.44 37.32 -24.10
CA LEU A 356 13.17 37.86 -22.96
C LEU A 356 12.34 38.95 -22.26
N THR A 357 12.28 38.89 -20.94
CA THR A 357 11.48 39.80 -20.12
C THR A 357 12.25 40.25 -18.89
N ALA A 358 12.04 41.48 -18.44
CA ALA A 358 12.58 42.00 -17.20
C ALA A 358 11.46 42.02 -16.15
N VAL A 359 11.65 41.26 -15.07
CA VAL A 359 10.71 41.18 -13.96
C VAL A 359 11.19 42.11 -12.86
N ALA A 360 10.45 43.19 -12.64
CA ALA A 360 10.68 44.12 -11.55
C ALA A 360 9.72 43.80 -10.38
N THR A 361 10.27 43.64 -9.19
CA THR A 361 9.50 43.42 -7.96
C THR A 361 9.91 44.44 -6.90
N THR A 362 8.93 45.02 -6.23
CA THR A 362 9.17 45.93 -5.10
C THR A 362 8.16 45.67 -3.98
N LYS A 363 8.45 46.16 -2.78
CA LYS A 363 7.56 46.07 -1.63
C LYS A 363 7.05 47.44 -1.25
N VAL A 364 5.74 47.55 -1.07
CA VAL A 364 5.08 48.70 -0.48
C VAL A 364 4.33 48.19 0.75
N GLY A 365 4.86 48.48 1.94
CA GLY A 365 4.41 47.87 3.20
C GLY A 365 4.44 46.34 3.13
N ALA A 366 3.31 45.70 3.44
CA ALA A 366 3.17 44.24 3.38
C ALA A 366 2.85 43.69 1.97
N VAL A 367 2.67 44.58 0.97
CA VAL A 367 2.26 44.21 -0.39
C VAL A 367 3.49 44.12 -1.29
N VAL A 368 3.66 42.95 -1.90
CA VAL A 368 4.66 42.76 -2.98
C VAL A 368 3.99 43.13 -4.29
N LEU A 369 4.58 44.09 -5.00
CA LEU A 369 4.17 44.53 -6.33
C LEU A 369 5.13 43.94 -7.35
N ARG A 370 4.60 43.51 -8.50
CA ARG A 370 5.36 42.90 -9.58
C ARG A 370 4.92 43.52 -10.91
N ARG A 371 5.89 43.87 -11.74
CA ARG A 371 5.67 44.23 -13.13
C ARG A 371 6.68 43.51 -14.02
N GLU A 372 6.26 43.22 -15.24
CA GLU A 372 7.11 42.56 -16.23
C GLU A 372 7.12 43.40 -17.51
N TYR A 373 8.31 43.56 -18.07
CA TYR A 373 8.57 44.39 -19.24
C TYR A 373 9.20 43.56 -20.34
N LEU A 374 8.88 43.89 -21.59
CA LEU A 374 9.56 43.31 -22.74
C LEU A 374 10.98 43.83 -22.79
N VAL A 375 11.94 42.92 -22.96
CA VAL A 375 13.33 43.28 -23.22
C VAL A 375 13.57 43.09 -24.71
N PRO A 376 14.08 44.12 -25.42
CA PRO A 376 14.39 43.98 -26.83
C PRO A 376 15.34 42.81 -27.04
N GLU A 377 14.98 41.91 -27.95
CA GLU A 377 15.95 40.93 -28.44
C GLU A 377 17.06 41.70 -29.17
N GLU A 378 18.31 41.31 -28.93
CA GLU A 378 19.35 41.71 -29.86
C GLU A 378 18.99 41.06 -31.20
N SER A 379 18.80 41.87 -32.24
CA SER A 379 18.69 41.40 -33.61
C SER A 379 20.00 40.69 -33.96
N ASN A 380 20.15 39.44 -33.53
CA ASN A 380 21.29 38.63 -33.86
C ASN A 380 21.02 38.11 -35.26
N ALA A 381 21.60 38.79 -36.24
CA ALA A 381 21.81 38.28 -37.57
C ALA A 381 22.64 37.00 -37.47
N GLN A 382 21.99 35.85 -37.26
CA GLN A 382 22.47 34.51 -37.56
C GLN A 382 21.34 33.51 -37.32
N ALA A 383 20.56 33.27 -38.37
CA ALA A 383 19.95 31.97 -38.57
C ALA A 383 21.08 30.93 -38.56
N SER A 384 21.22 30.18 -37.47
CA SER A 384 22.02 28.96 -37.51
C SER A 384 21.22 27.88 -38.23
N PRO A 385 21.78 27.25 -39.28
CA PRO A 385 21.10 26.19 -40.01
C PRO A 385 20.99 24.94 -39.13
N VAL A 386 19.83 24.31 -39.23
CA VAL A 386 19.53 22.98 -38.72
C VAL A 386 20.59 22.01 -39.25
N ASN A 387 21.45 21.50 -38.37
CA ASN A 387 22.35 20.40 -38.71
C ASN A 387 21.51 19.14 -38.97
N GLY A 388 21.39 18.80 -40.24
CA GLY A 388 20.84 17.55 -40.72
C GLY A 388 21.69 16.37 -40.28
N LYS A 389 20.99 15.29 -39.97
CA LYS A 389 21.53 13.94 -39.78
C LYS A 389 22.46 13.56 -40.93
N GLU A 390 23.70 13.21 -40.63
CA GLU A 390 24.51 12.38 -41.53
C GLU A 390 24.50 10.93 -41.03
N SER A 391 24.16 10.07 -41.98
CA SER A 391 23.95 8.64 -41.86
C SER A 391 25.24 7.88 -41.57
N ALA A 392 25.06 6.75 -40.90
CA ALA A 392 26.02 5.68 -40.76
C ALA A 392 26.64 5.25 -42.10
N LEU A 393 27.97 5.09 -42.11
CA LEU A 393 28.71 4.15 -42.95
C LEU A 393 30.01 3.80 -42.23
N SER A 394 30.02 2.66 -41.55
CA SER A 394 31.24 1.99 -41.07
C SER A 394 31.32 0.61 -41.74
N HIS A 395 32.13 0.54 -42.80
CA HIS A 395 32.78 -0.68 -43.25
C HIS A 395 34.24 -0.61 -42.80
N SER A 396 34.62 -1.48 -41.88
CA SER A 396 35.87 -2.27 -41.81
C SER A 396 36.01 -2.85 -40.42
#